data_AF-A0A537LPM9-F1
#
_entry.id   AF-A0A537LPM9-F1
#
_cell.length_a   1.000
_cell.length_b   1.000
_cell.length_c   1.000
_cell.angle_alpha   90.00
_cell.angle_beta   90.00
_cell.angle_gamma   90.00
#
_symmetry.space_group_name_H-M   'P 1'
#
loop_
_entity.id
_entity.type
_entity.pdbx_description
1 polymer ?
#
loop_
_entity_poly.entity_id
_entity_poly.type
_entity_poly.pdbx_seq_one_letter_code
_entity_poly.pdbx_strand_id
1 'polypeptide(L)'
;VVARQLTRAGDLGSVVEALLEKGKPHRAVLTADEVYEGLDRAARASGEGAQTSRIAAIAGLLGRATPAEAKYIVRMATGKLRLGVGDMTILDALAEVFAGGKQARKELERAYNLTSDLGYVAAVVAEGGLEKIRKIHVVVGKPIRPMLAERLGDPGEILAKLGGRCIAEYKYDGERLQLHKKGNDVEIFSRRLEKITDQYPDVADLARRYLKAADAIAEGEVVAVDSETGELRPFQDLMPRRRKYGIEEAVEQIPTTLFVFDTIYVDGKDLTEEPYQQRREVLSRVVTSNARFRMATFAEVASVDELERVFEQAVQEGCEGLVCKAMGGVYQAGARGWQWIKFKREYRSEMTDAVDLVVVGAFHGRGRRGGGYGALLMAAYDDQDDNFKTVCKLGTGFSDEFLGDLPKMLRRYERPDRPLRVDTRIVPDVWLEPAILFEAIGAEITLSPVHTAGWDVVRKGSGLAIRFPRFTRVREDKSPTDATTVKELVEMYRRRVKKAG
;
A
#
# COMPACT_ATOMS: atom_id res chain seq x y z
N VAL A 1 28.20 -16.05 14.93
CA VAL A 1 27.87 -17.14 13.97
C VAL A 1 26.52 -16.88 13.27
N VAL A 2 25.43 -16.70 14.03
CA VAL A 2 24.07 -16.46 13.51
C VAL A 2 24.00 -15.30 12.49
N ALA A 3 24.60 -14.14 12.80
CA ALA A 3 24.55 -12.97 11.89
C ALA A 3 25.16 -13.25 10.51
N ARG A 4 26.31 -13.94 10.44
CA ARG A 4 26.95 -14.30 9.16
C ARG A 4 26.12 -15.31 8.37
N GLN A 5 25.51 -16.28 9.06
CA GLN A 5 24.61 -17.25 8.42
C GLN A 5 23.32 -16.58 7.92
N LEU A 6 22.79 -15.60 8.65
CA LEU A 6 21.62 -14.83 8.23
C LEU A 6 21.89 -14.01 6.98
N THR A 7 23.05 -13.36 6.86
CA THR A 7 23.43 -12.62 5.64
C THR A 7 23.43 -13.52 4.41
N ARG A 8 23.86 -14.79 4.56
CA ARG A 8 23.90 -15.76 3.46
C ARG A 8 22.54 -16.39 3.16
N ALA A 9 21.83 -16.84 4.20
CA ALA A 9 20.56 -17.56 4.05
C ALA A 9 19.38 -16.62 3.75
N GLY A 10 19.46 -15.35 4.16
CA GLY A 10 18.37 -14.38 4.03
C GLY A 10 17.12 -14.74 4.85
N ASP A 11 17.17 -15.74 5.73
CA ASP A 11 16.07 -16.22 6.55
C ASP A 11 16.53 -16.73 7.92
N LEU A 12 15.97 -16.15 9.00
CA LEU A 12 16.35 -16.54 10.36
C LEU A 12 15.77 -17.90 10.75
N GLY A 13 14.60 -18.27 10.22
CA GLY A 13 13.99 -19.59 10.44
C GLY A 13 14.91 -20.71 9.96
N SER A 14 15.40 -20.63 8.71
CA SER A 14 16.34 -21.61 8.16
C SER A 14 17.68 -21.67 8.92
N VAL A 15 18.14 -20.55 9.49
CA VAL A 15 19.35 -20.55 10.33
C VAL A 15 19.12 -21.34 11.62
N VAL A 16 17.97 -21.16 12.27
CA VAL A 16 17.64 -21.88 13.50
C VAL A 16 17.43 -23.37 13.26
N GLU A 17 16.74 -23.74 12.17
CA GLU A 17 16.59 -25.13 11.73
C GLU A 17 17.96 -25.84 11.62
N ALA A 18 18.89 -25.25 10.85
CA ALA A 18 20.22 -25.81 10.63
C ALA A 18 21.11 -25.86 11.89
N LEU A 19 20.85 -25.02 12.89
CA LEU A 19 21.55 -25.06 14.18
C LEU A 19 21.00 -26.19 15.07
N LEU A 20 19.69 -26.40 15.07
CA LEU A 20 19.04 -27.44 15.87
C LEU A 20 19.24 -28.84 15.28
N GLU A 21 19.35 -28.97 13.95
CA GLU A 21 19.71 -30.24 13.30
C GLU A 21 21.08 -30.79 13.74
N LYS A 22 21.99 -29.91 14.15
CA LYS A 22 23.33 -30.29 14.67
C LYS A 22 23.30 -30.66 16.15
N GLY A 23 22.17 -30.45 16.83
CA GLY A 23 21.97 -30.72 18.24
C GLY A 23 21.50 -32.15 18.52
N LYS A 24 21.05 -32.39 19.76
CA LYS A 24 20.42 -33.66 20.12
C LYS A 24 19.04 -33.76 19.45
N PRO A 25 18.60 -34.97 19.04
CA PRO A 25 17.29 -35.15 18.43
C PRO A 25 16.18 -34.75 19.43
N HIS A 26 15.34 -33.80 19.02
CA HIS A 26 14.13 -33.41 19.74
C HIS A 26 12.94 -34.27 19.27
N ARG A 27 12.08 -34.69 20.21
CA ARG A 27 10.78 -35.28 19.89
C ARG A 27 9.74 -34.16 19.78
N ALA A 28 8.82 -34.28 18.81
CA ALA A 28 7.69 -33.36 18.69
C ALA A 28 6.77 -33.48 19.91
N VAL A 29 6.68 -32.41 20.69
CA VAL A 29 5.86 -32.34 21.93
C VAL A 29 4.98 -31.10 21.98
N LEU A 30 5.13 -30.17 21.02
CA LEU A 30 4.39 -28.92 20.99
C LEU A 30 2.99 -29.12 20.39
N THR A 31 1.96 -28.60 21.06
CA THR A 31 0.62 -28.46 20.45
C THR A 31 0.44 -27.07 19.82
N ALA A 32 -0.54 -26.93 18.92
CA ALA A 32 -0.88 -25.64 18.33
C ALA A 32 -1.28 -24.60 19.39
N ASP A 33 -2.00 -25.03 20.43
CA ASP A 33 -2.42 -24.18 21.55
C ASP A 33 -1.22 -23.69 22.36
N GLU A 34 -0.28 -24.57 22.71
CA GLU A 34 0.93 -24.16 23.44
C GLU A 34 1.77 -23.16 22.65
N VAL A 35 1.86 -23.33 21.33
CA VAL A 35 2.57 -22.39 20.44
C VAL A 35 1.83 -21.06 20.39
N TYR A 36 0.50 -21.06 20.21
CA TYR A 36 -0.32 -19.85 20.21
C TYR A 36 -0.19 -19.08 21.52
N GLU A 37 -0.41 -19.74 22.66
CA GLU A 37 -0.30 -19.14 23.99
C GLU A 37 1.13 -18.63 24.28
N GLY A 38 2.16 -19.34 23.83
CA GLY A 38 3.54 -18.89 23.96
C GLY A 38 3.81 -17.60 23.18
N LEU A 39 3.32 -17.52 21.94
CA LEU A 39 3.46 -16.34 21.09
C LEU A 39 2.57 -15.16 21.55
N ASP A 40 1.34 -15.42 21.99
CA ASP A 40 0.43 -14.40 22.52
C ASP A 40 0.96 -13.80 23.82
N ARG A 41 1.50 -14.63 24.74
CA ARG A 41 2.20 -14.13 25.94
C ARG A 41 3.38 -13.23 25.57
N ALA A 42 4.17 -13.60 24.57
CA ALA A 42 5.25 -12.74 24.09
C ALA A 42 4.71 -11.41 23.51
N ALA A 43 3.65 -11.46 22.71
CA ALA A 43 3.05 -10.26 22.11
C ALA A 43 2.48 -9.29 23.16
N ARG A 44 1.83 -9.82 24.22
CA ARG A 44 1.21 -9.03 25.29
C ARG A 44 2.19 -8.49 26.33
N ALA A 45 3.41 -9.00 26.39
CA ALA A 45 4.41 -8.51 27.34
C ALA A 45 4.70 -7.01 27.10
N SER A 46 4.52 -6.20 28.14
CA SER A 46 4.69 -4.74 28.14
C SER A 46 5.27 -4.23 29.46
N GLY A 47 5.88 -3.04 29.45
CA GLY A 47 6.49 -2.43 30.65
C GLY A 47 7.92 -2.88 30.91
N GLU A 48 8.39 -2.63 32.13
CA GLU A 48 9.73 -3.01 32.58
C GLU A 48 9.90 -4.54 32.55
N GLY A 49 11.02 -5.03 32.02
CA GLY A 49 11.28 -6.47 31.88
C GLY A 49 10.54 -7.16 30.72
N ALA A 50 9.71 -6.45 29.94
CA ALA A 50 8.97 -7.03 28.82
C ALA A 50 9.88 -7.71 27.78
N GLN A 51 11.04 -7.11 27.48
CA GLN A 51 12.00 -7.70 26.55
C GLN A 51 12.50 -9.07 27.03
N THR A 52 12.84 -9.18 28.32
CA THR A 52 13.29 -10.44 28.93
C THR A 52 12.19 -11.49 28.88
N SER A 53 10.95 -11.10 29.21
CA SER A 53 9.78 -11.99 29.16
C SER A 53 9.52 -12.50 27.73
N ARG A 54 9.60 -11.62 26.72
CA ARG A 54 9.48 -12.01 25.30
C ARG A 54 10.53 -13.02 24.88
N ILE A 55 11.78 -12.76 25.24
CA ILE A 55 12.89 -13.67 24.94
C ILE A 55 12.68 -15.02 25.61
N ALA A 56 12.28 -15.03 26.89
CA ALA A 56 12.04 -16.26 27.65
C ALA A 56 10.88 -17.09 27.05
N ALA A 57 9.77 -16.45 26.67
CA ALA A 57 8.63 -17.14 26.05
C ALA A 57 9.01 -17.81 24.72
N ILE A 58 9.70 -17.07 23.84
CA ILE A 58 10.15 -17.62 22.54
C ILE A 58 11.21 -18.70 22.75
N ALA A 59 12.20 -18.47 23.62
CA ALA A 59 13.25 -19.44 23.92
C ALA A 59 12.67 -20.75 24.51
N GLY A 60 11.64 -20.64 25.38
CA GLY A 60 10.94 -21.79 25.92
C GLY A 60 10.26 -22.65 24.84
N LEU A 61 9.64 -22.01 23.84
CA LEU A 61 9.10 -22.73 22.68
C LEU A 61 10.22 -23.41 21.87
N LEU A 62 11.29 -22.68 21.56
CA LEU A 62 12.40 -23.20 20.75
C LEU A 62 13.15 -24.35 21.43
N GLY A 63 13.26 -24.35 22.75
CA GLY A 63 13.91 -25.44 23.51
C GLY A 63 13.15 -26.77 23.46
N ARG A 64 11.85 -26.74 23.14
CA ARG A 64 10.99 -27.94 23.00
C ARG A 64 10.67 -28.27 21.54
N ALA A 65 10.97 -27.38 20.61
CA ALA A 65 10.66 -27.53 19.20
C ALA A 65 11.63 -28.48 18.50
N THR A 66 11.11 -29.28 17.58
CA THR A 66 11.91 -29.91 16.52
C THR A 66 12.53 -28.84 15.60
N PRO A 67 13.58 -29.16 14.82
CA PRO A 67 14.18 -28.18 13.92
C PRO A 67 13.17 -27.52 12.95
N ALA A 68 12.24 -28.31 12.42
CA ALA A 68 11.18 -27.82 11.53
C ALA A 68 10.18 -26.91 12.27
N GLU A 69 9.72 -27.28 13.46
CA GLU A 69 8.83 -26.43 14.26
C GLU A 69 9.50 -25.09 14.61
N ALA A 70 10.77 -25.14 15.04
CA ALA A 70 11.54 -23.97 15.42
C ALA A 70 11.68 -22.96 14.26
N LYS A 71 11.91 -23.46 13.04
CA LYS A 71 11.90 -22.64 11.81
C LYS A 71 10.62 -21.82 11.70
N TYR A 72 9.47 -22.47 11.84
CA TYR A 72 8.17 -21.82 11.65
C TYR A 72 7.78 -20.93 12.84
N ILE A 73 8.15 -21.30 14.07
CA ILE A 73 7.99 -20.43 15.25
C ILE A 73 8.78 -19.13 15.07
N VAL A 74 10.04 -19.20 14.64
CA VAL A 74 10.87 -18.01 14.37
C VAL A 74 10.30 -17.20 13.20
N ARG A 75 9.83 -17.86 12.14
CA ARG A 75 9.20 -17.17 11.02
C ARG A 75 7.89 -16.46 11.43
N MET A 76 7.09 -17.04 12.33
CA MET A 76 5.92 -16.38 12.90
C MET A 76 6.33 -15.17 13.76
N ALA A 77 7.25 -15.36 14.71
CA ALA A 77 7.72 -14.29 15.60
C ALA A 77 8.38 -13.12 14.85
N THR A 78 8.96 -13.36 13.67
CA THR A 78 9.58 -12.32 12.83
C THR A 78 8.64 -11.76 11.76
N GLY A 79 7.38 -12.25 11.68
CA GLY A 79 6.41 -11.83 10.67
C GLY A 79 6.76 -12.24 9.23
N LYS A 80 7.54 -13.32 9.06
CA LYS A 80 8.11 -13.79 7.77
C LYS A 80 7.82 -15.28 7.54
N LEU A 81 6.55 -15.69 7.62
CA LEU A 81 6.08 -17.07 7.41
C LEU A 81 6.46 -17.68 6.04
N ARG A 82 6.41 -16.88 4.96
CA ARG A 82 6.78 -17.28 3.59
C ARG A 82 6.04 -18.51 3.05
N LEU A 83 4.78 -18.70 3.44
CA LEU A 83 3.95 -19.82 2.96
C LEU A 83 3.29 -19.54 1.60
N GLY A 84 3.22 -18.28 1.17
CA GLY A 84 2.42 -17.90 0.00
C GLY A 84 0.90 -17.99 0.23
N VAL A 85 0.50 -18.34 1.46
CA VAL A 85 -0.89 -18.43 1.91
C VAL A 85 -1.32 -17.10 2.51
N GLY A 86 -2.52 -16.63 2.16
CA GLY A 86 -3.19 -15.51 2.81
C GLY A 86 -4.65 -15.84 3.11
N ASP A 87 -5.39 -14.87 3.62
CA ASP A 87 -6.80 -15.05 4.06
C ASP A 87 -7.66 -15.71 2.99
N MET A 88 -7.50 -15.30 1.73
CA MET A 88 -8.28 -15.84 0.60
C MET A 88 -8.03 -17.33 0.36
N THR A 89 -6.78 -17.80 0.57
CA THR A 89 -6.42 -19.22 0.47
C THR A 89 -7.01 -20.03 1.62
N ILE A 90 -7.06 -19.43 2.82
CA ILE A 90 -7.69 -20.07 3.99
C ILE A 90 -9.21 -20.17 3.76
N LEU A 91 -9.85 -19.14 3.20
CA LEU A 91 -11.26 -19.19 2.84
C LEU A 91 -11.56 -20.27 1.78
N ASP A 92 -10.66 -20.51 0.82
CA ASP A 92 -10.79 -21.62 -0.12
C ASP A 92 -10.74 -22.98 0.59
N ALA A 93 -9.84 -23.15 1.55
CA ALA A 93 -9.75 -24.37 2.36
C ALA A 93 -10.98 -24.57 3.25
N LEU A 94 -11.48 -23.51 3.88
CA LEU A 94 -12.71 -23.55 4.67
C LEU A 94 -13.93 -23.91 3.81
N ALA A 95 -14.00 -23.39 2.59
CA ALA A 95 -15.05 -23.73 1.62
C ALA A 95 -15.05 -25.23 1.31
N GLU A 96 -13.87 -25.78 1.03
CA GLU A 96 -13.67 -27.19 0.70
C GLU A 96 -14.00 -28.11 1.87
N VAL A 97 -13.52 -27.79 3.08
CA VAL A 97 -13.62 -28.66 4.26
C VAL A 97 -14.99 -28.58 4.94
N PHE A 98 -15.57 -27.37 5.07
CA PHE A 98 -16.75 -27.14 5.92
C PHE A 98 -18.01 -26.71 5.16
N ALA A 99 -17.91 -26.40 3.87
CA ALA A 99 -19.03 -25.82 3.11
C ALA A 99 -19.33 -26.51 1.78
N GLY A 100 -18.84 -27.73 1.60
CA GLY A 100 -19.19 -28.59 0.46
C GLY A 100 -18.51 -28.25 -0.86
N GLY A 101 -17.47 -27.41 -0.85
CA GLY A 101 -16.63 -27.14 -2.02
C GLY A 101 -16.48 -25.65 -2.37
N LYS A 102 -15.66 -25.38 -3.39
CA LYS A 102 -15.28 -24.03 -3.85
C LYS A 102 -16.45 -23.07 -4.15
N GLN A 103 -17.63 -23.56 -4.48
CA GLN A 103 -18.82 -22.73 -4.73
C GLN A 103 -19.24 -21.90 -3.50
N ALA A 104 -18.97 -22.40 -2.29
CA ALA A 104 -19.23 -21.71 -1.03
C ALA A 104 -18.33 -20.48 -0.80
N ARG A 105 -17.26 -20.36 -1.60
CA ARG A 105 -16.20 -19.37 -1.39
C ARG A 105 -16.69 -17.93 -1.35
N LYS A 106 -17.67 -17.59 -2.19
CA LYS A 106 -18.24 -16.22 -2.28
C LYS A 106 -18.99 -15.84 -1.00
N GLU A 107 -19.73 -16.78 -0.43
CA GLU A 107 -20.50 -16.55 0.81
C GLU A 107 -19.57 -16.35 2.01
N LEU A 108 -18.52 -17.17 2.10
CA LEU A 108 -17.48 -17.01 3.12
C LEU A 108 -16.69 -15.70 2.95
N GLU A 109 -16.39 -15.30 1.70
CA GLU A 109 -15.75 -14.01 1.44
C GLU A 109 -16.62 -12.86 1.91
N ARG A 110 -17.92 -12.90 1.58
CA ARG A 110 -18.86 -11.87 1.99
C ARG A 110 -18.88 -11.75 3.51
N ALA A 111 -19.04 -12.86 4.23
CA ALA A 111 -19.01 -12.86 5.69
C ALA A 111 -17.69 -12.31 6.26
N TYR A 112 -16.56 -12.70 5.66
CA TYR A 112 -15.26 -12.19 6.05
C TYR A 112 -15.09 -10.70 5.76
N ASN A 113 -15.60 -10.22 4.63
CA ASN A 113 -15.52 -8.80 4.27
C ASN A 113 -16.40 -7.93 5.19
N LEU A 114 -17.52 -8.45 5.71
CA LEU A 114 -18.39 -7.74 6.64
C LEU A 114 -17.89 -7.74 8.10
N THR A 115 -17.09 -8.72 8.50
CA THR A 115 -16.64 -8.88 9.90
C THR A 115 -15.16 -8.59 10.10
N SER A 116 -14.37 -8.71 9.02
CA SER A 116 -12.91 -8.65 9.00
C SER A 116 -12.22 -9.62 9.97
N ASP A 117 -12.91 -10.69 10.36
CA ASP A 117 -12.44 -11.68 11.33
C ASP A 117 -12.52 -13.09 10.72
N LEU A 118 -11.36 -13.57 10.27
CA LEU A 118 -11.25 -14.88 9.65
C LEU A 118 -11.45 -16.01 10.67
N GLY A 119 -11.05 -15.80 11.93
CA GLY A 119 -11.23 -16.77 13.00
C GLY A 119 -12.70 -16.95 13.34
N TYR A 120 -13.45 -15.86 13.43
CA TYR A 120 -14.91 -15.89 13.59
C TYR A 120 -15.60 -16.60 12.43
N VAL A 121 -15.26 -16.28 11.18
CA VAL A 121 -15.83 -16.95 10.00
C VAL A 121 -15.51 -18.45 10.00
N ALA A 122 -14.26 -18.83 10.34
CA ALA A 122 -13.84 -20.22 10.45
C ALA A 122 -14.63 -20.97 11.52
N ALA A 123 -14.81 -20.37 12.71
CA ALA A 123 -15.61 -20.97 13.79
C ALA A 123 -17.07 -21.16 13.36
N VAL A 124 -17.69 -20.13 12.78
CA VAL A 124 -19.10 -20.16 12.38
C VAL A 124 -19.37 -21.23 11.30
N VAL A 125 -18.51 -21.32 10.27
CA VAL A 125 -18.69 -22.33 9.22
C VAL A 125 -18.41 -23.74 9.75
N ALA A 126 -17.43 -23.92 10.64
CA ALA A 126 -17.14 -25.21 11.24
C ALA A 126 -18.28 -25.73 12.14
N GLU A 127 -18.95 -24.83 12.87
CA GLU A 127 -20.05 -25.21 13.76
C GLU A 127 -21.39 -25.46 13.06
N GLY A 128 -21.67 -24.79 11.94
CA GLY A 128 -23.02 -24.79 11.37
C GLY A 128 -23.12 -24.54 9.88
N GLY A 129 -22.00 -24.64 9.16
CA GLY A 129 -21.94 -24.54 7.70
C GLY A 129 -22.44 -23.21 7.15
N LEU A 130 -22.88 -23.23 5.88
CA LEU A 130 -23.31 -22.03 5.16
C LEU A 130 -24.58 -21.37 5.73
N GLU A 131 -25.46 -22.16 6.36
CA GLU A 131 -26.69 -21.62 6.94
C GLU A 131 -26.42 -20.60 8.06
N LYS A 132 -25.37 -20.83 8.87
CA LYS A 132 -24.95 -19.82 9.86
C LYS A 132 -24.21 -18.65 9.19
N ILE A 133 -23.40 -18.91 8.17
CA ILE A 133 -22.66 -17.87 7.43
C ILE A 133 -23.61 -16.85 6.77
N ARG A 134 -24.72 -17.32 6.19
CA ARG A 134 -25.74 -16.44 5.57
C ARG A 134 -26.40 -15.48 6.56
N LYS A 135 -26.38 -15.79 7.86
CA LYS A 135 -26.93 -14.94 8.92
C LYS A 135 -25.97 -13.84 9.39
N ILE A 136 -24.71 -13.86 8.91
CA ILE A 136 -23.75 -12.81 9.19
C ILE A 136 -24.17 -11.55 8.42
N HIS A 137 -24.43 -10.51 9.19
CA HIS A 137 -24.81 -9.18 8.75
C HIS A 137 -23.84 -8.14 9.34
N VAL A 138 -23.95 -6.91 8.86
CA VAL A 138 -23.19 -5.78 9.36
C VAL A 138 -23.49 -5.54 10.85
N VAL A 139 -22.45 -5.36 11.67
CA VAL A 139 -22.57 -5.06 13.10
C VAL A 139 -21.66 -3.88 13.44
N VAL A 140 -22.22 -2.84 14.04
CA VAL A 140 -21.45 -1.68 14.52
C VAL A 140 -20.40 -2.14 15.55
N GLY A 141 -19.18 -1.58 15.47
CA GLY A 141 -18.01 -2.02 16.22
C GLY A 141 -17.20 -3.15 15.57
N LYS A 142 -17.71 -3.81 14.52
CA LYS A 142 -16.93 -4.76 13.71
C LYS A 142 -16.56 -4.11 12.37
N PRO A 143 -15.27 -3.79 12.12
CA PRO A 143 -14.88 -3.07 10.91
C PRO A 143 -15.17 -3.89 9.66
N ILE A 144 -15.66 -3.21 8.63
CA ILE A 144 -15.94 -3.76 7.30
C ILE A 144 -14.72 -3.52 6.42
N ARG A 145 -14.31 -4.53 5.65
CA ARG A 145 -13.16 -4.39 4.73
C ARG A 145 -13.45 -3.26 3.73
N PRO A 146 -12.58 -2.24 3.62
CA PRO A 146 -12.91 -1.07 2.82
C PRO A 146 -12.96 -1.40 1.32
N MET A 147 -13.95 -0.87 0.61
CA MET A 147 -14.00 -0.96 -0.86
C MET A 147 -12.80 -0.22 -1.48
N LEU A 148 -12.17 -0.82 -2.49
CA LEU A 148 -10.98 -0.30 -3.15
C LEU A 148 -11.29 0.18 -4.58
N ALA A 149 -10.57 1.21 -5.01
CA ALA A 149 -10.69 1.75 -6.36
C ALA A 149 -9.65 1.17 -7.34
N GLU A 150 -10.08 0.89 -8.56
CA GLU A 150 -9.20 0.70 -9.71
C GLU A 150 -8.56 2.02 -10.17
N ARG A 151 -7.57 1.94 -11.07
CA ARG A 151 -6.84 3.13 -11.55
C ARG A 151 -6.96 3.28 -13.07
N LEU A 152 -7.21 4.50 -13.52
CA LEU A 152 -7.13 4.89 -14.93
C LEU A 152 -6.62 6.34 -15.04
N GLY A 153 -5.99 6.64 -16.18
CA GLY A 153 -5.47 7.96 -16.50
C GLY A 153 -6.25 8.69 -17.61
N ASP A 154 -7.12 7.99 -18.33
CA ASP A 154 -7.91 8.55 -19.43
C ASP A 154 -9.37 8.81 -19.01
N PRO A 155 -9.84 10.07 -19.04
CA PRO A 155 -11.22 10.43 -18.71
C PRO A 155 -12.29 9.70 -19.55
N GLY A 156 -12.01 9.47 -20.84
CA GLY A 156 -12.94 8.78 -21.74
C GLY A 156 -13.13 7.32 -21.35
N GLU A 157 -12.04 6.61 -21.07
CA GLU A 157 -12.07 5.23 -20.58
C GLU A 157 -12.77 5.12 -19.23
N ILE A 158 -12.52 6.07 -18.32
CA ILE A 158 -13.19 6.14 -17.01
C ILE A 158 -14.70 6.21 -17.19
N LEU A 159 -15.20 7.17 -17.98
CA LEU A 159 -16.63 7.33 -18.21
C LEU A 159 -17.22 6.12 -18.94
N ALA A 160 -16.53 5.58 -19.96
CA ALA A 160 -16.98 4.39 -20.67
C ALA A 160 -17.17 3.20 -19.72
N LYS A 161 -16.23 2.95 -18.79
CA LYS A 161 -16.36 1.88 -17.78
C LYS A 161 -17.48 2.12 -16.76
N LEU A 162 -17.80 3.38 -16.48
CA LEU A 162 -18.84 3.76 -15.52
C LEU A 162 -20.23 3.94 -16.16
N GLY A 163 -20.37 3.65 -17.46
CA GLY A 163 -21.66 3.73 -18.17
C GLY A 163 -22.00 5.12 -18.70
N GLY A 164 -20.99 5.93 -19.03
CA GLY A 164 -21.13 7.27 -19.63
C GLY A 164 -21.39 8.40 -18.63
N ARG A 165 -21.67 8.09 -17.37
CA ARG A 165 -21.86 9.07 -16.30
C ARG A 165 -21.35 8.55 -14.96
N CYS A 166 -20.95 9.43 -14.05
CA CYS A 166 -20.50 9.03 -12.71
C CYS A 166 -20.70 10.14 -11.66
N ILE A 167 -20.56 9.77 -10.39
CA ILE A 167 -20.28 10.74 -9.32
C ILE A 167 -18.75 10.87 -9.22
N ALA A 168 -18.22 12.05 -9.52
CA ALA A 168 -16.82 12.40 -9.39
C ALA A 168 -16.60 13.09 -8.05
N GLU A 169 -15.90 12.44 -7.12
CA GLU A 169 -15.61 13.01 -5.80
C GLU A 169 -14.17 13.43 -5.67
N TYR A 170 -13.92 14.44 -4.85
CA TYR A 170 -12.58 14.89 -4.55
C TYR A 170 -11.79 13.76 -3.90
N LYS A 171 -10.61 13.49 -4.44
CA LYS A 171 -9.67 12.56 -3.85
C LYS A 171 -8.74 13.29 -2.90
N TYR A 172 -9.18 13.40 -1.65
CA TYR A 172 -8.41 13.96 -0.55
C TYR A 172 -7.11 13.17 -0.29
N ASP A 173 -6.08 13.88 0.20
CA ASP A 173 -4.77 13.33 0.59
C ASP A 173 -4.68 13.20 2.12
N GLY A 174 -5.29 12.15 2.68
CA GLY A 174 -5.43 12.01 4.12
C GLY A 174 -5.32 10.56 4.62
N GLU A 175 -5.89 10.31 5.79
CA GLU A 175 -6.07 8.95 6.32
C GLU A 175 -7.54 8.55 6.20
N ARG A 176 -7.81 7.42 5.52
CA ARG A 176 -9.15 6.86 5.46
C ARG A 176 -9.56 6.33 6.83
N LEU A 177 -10.69 6.83 7.31
CA LEU A 177 -11.32 6.45 8.56
C LEU A 177 -12.66 5.77 8.29
N GLN A 178 -12.91 4.68 8.99
CA GLN A 178 -14.23 4.05 9.09
C GLN A 178 -14.77 4.30 10.49
N LEU A 179 -15.81 5.12 10.57
CA LEU A 179 -16.49 5.54 11.79
C LEU A 179 -17.58 4.53 12.12
N HIS A 180 -17.53 3.96 13.32
CA HIS A 180 -18.58 3.13 13.89
C HIS A 180 -19.17 3.87 15.08
N LYS A 181 -20.43 4.32 14.96
CA LYS A 181 -21.15 5.00 16.03
C LYS A 181 -22.24 4.07 16.55
N LYS A 182 -22.26 3.81 17.86
CA LYS A 182 -23.32 3.08 18.57
C LYS A 182 -23.83 3.91 19.74
N GLY A 183 -24.99 4.53 19.59
CA GLY A 183 -25.45 5.56 20.52
C GLY A 183 -24.42 6.69 20.66
N ASN A 184 -23.80 6.82 21.83
CA ASN A 184 -22.75 7.82 22.07
C ASN A 184 -21.32 7.26 21.94
N ASP A 185 -21.16 5.94 21.78
CA ASP A 185 -19.86 5.31 21.63
C ASP A 185 -19.42 5.41 20.17
N VAL A 186 -18.21 5.92 19.96
CA VAL A 186 -17.61 6.07 18.62
C VAL A 186 -16.29 5.33 18.60
N GLU A 187 -16.17 4.40 17.66
CA GLU A 187 -14.93 3.74 17.32
C GLU A 187 -14.48 4.15 15.92
N ILE A 188 -13.18 4.34 15.75
CA ILE A 188 -12.58 4.75 14.48
C ILE A 188 -11.58 3.68 14.08
N PHE A 189 -11.75 3.15 12.87
CA PHE A 189 -10.84 2.18 12.29
C PHE A 189 -10.09 2.80 11.11
N SER A 190 -8.79 2.52 11.03
CA SER A 190 -7.96 2.93 9.90
C SER A 190 -8.28 2.13 8.64
N ARG A 191 -7.70 2.50 7.51
CA ARG A 191 -7.71 1.68 6.28
C ARG A 191 -7.30 0.22 6.48
N ARG A 192 -6.41 -0.05 7.46
CA ARG A 192 -5.94 -1.41 7.78
C ARG A 192 -6.79 -2.08 8.86
N LEU A 193 -7.90 -1.47 9.24
CA LEU A 193 -8.85 -1.92 10.24
C LEU A 193 -8.31 -1.96 11.67
N GLU A 194 -7.18 -1.30 11.90
CA GLU A 194 -6.69 -1.02 13.25
C GLU A 194 -7.59 0.00 13.93
N LYS A 195 -7.99 -0.25 15.19
CA LYS A 195 -8.70 0.71 16.02
C LYS A 195 -7.75 1.85 16.39
N ILE A 196 -8.08 3.06 15.92
CA ILE A 196 -7.27 4.27 16.06
C ILE A 196 -8.05 5.42 16.71
N THR A 197 -9.15 5.12 17.41
CA THR A 197 -9.98 6.11 18.12
C THR A 197 -9.15 7.06 18.97
N ASP A 198 -8.19 6.52 19.75
CA ASP A 198 -7.35 7.30 20.66
C ASP A 198 -6.40 8.28 19.94
N GLN A 199 -6.16 8.09 18.64
CA GLN A 199 -5.34 8.98 17.81
C GLN A 199 -6.14 10.17 17.27
N TYR A 200 -7.47 10.07 17.28
CA TYR A 200 -8.40 11.05 16.74
C TYR A 200 -9.60 11.31 17.68
N PRO A 201 -9.36 11.70 18.94
CA PRO A 201 -10.46 11.96 19.89
C PRO A 201 -11.35 13.11 19.42
N ASP A 202 -10.77 14.11 18.77
CA ASP A 202 -11.50 15.23 18.16
C ASP A 202 -12.44 14.78 17.03
N VAL A 203 -12.01 13.84 16.19
CA VAL A 203 -12.86 13.26 15.14
C VAL A 203 -13.96 12.39 15.76
N ALA A 204 -13.67 11.63 16.82
CA ALA A 204 -14.68 10.84 17.52
C ALA A 204 -15.77 11.74 18.13
N ASP A 205 -15.38 12.87 18.72
CA ASP A 205 -16.30 13.87 19.25
C ASP A 205 -17.12 14.58 18.16
N LEU A 206 -16.52 14.82 16.99
CA LEU A 206 -17.25 15.36 15.84
C LEU A 206 -18.26 14.33 15.32
N ALA A 207 -17.86 13.08 15.13
CA ALA A 207 -18.75 12.01 14.68
C ALA A 207 -19.92 11.81 15.65
N ARG A 208 -19.68 11.84 16.97
CA ARG A 208 -20.73 11.73 17.99
C ARG A 208 -21.81 12.81 17.84
N ARG A 209 -21.40 14.05 17.57
CA ARG A 209 -22.28 15.23 17.50
C ARG A 209 -22.95 15.42 16.14
N TYR A 210 -22.24 15.15 15.05
CA TYR A 210 -22.62 15.56 13.70
C TYR A 210 -23.08 14.41 12.80
N LEU A 211 -22.85 13.15 13.19
CA LEU A 211 -23.52 12.00 12.61
C LEU A 211 -24.80 11.73 13.41
N LYS A 212 -25.96 12.10 12.88
CA LYS A 212 -27.26 12.14 13.59
C LYS A 212 -27.82 10.76 13.94
N ALA A 213 -27.53 9.74 13.14
CA ALA A 213 -27.96 8.37 13.39
C ALA A 213 -27.52 7.87 14.78
N ALA A 214 -28.34 7.04 15.42
CA ALA A 214 -27.96 6.44 16.69
C ALA A 214 -26.89 5.37 16.46
N ASP A 215 -27.13 4.50 15.48
CA ASP A 215 -26.20 3.46 15.08
C ASP A 215 -25.80 3.66 13.62
N ALA A 216 -24.50 3.83 13.33
CA ALA A 216 -24.05 4.04 11.96
C ALA A 216 -22.64 3.54 11.69
N ILE A 217 -22.40 3.18 10.43
CA ILE A 217 -21.07 2.98 9.85
C ILE A 217 -20.92 3.95 8.68
N ALA A 218 -19.94 4.85 8.78
CA ALA A 218 -19.63 5.83 7.75
C ALA A 218 -18.15 5.83 7.42
N GLU A 219 -17.79 6.18 6.19
CA GLU A 219 -16.40 6.29 5.76
C GLU A 219 -16.06 7.71 5.34
N GLY A 220 -14.87 8.17 5.70
CA GLY A 220 -14.36 9.48 5.34
C GLY A 220 -12.85 9.52 5.27
N GLU A 221 -12.33 10.62 4.72
CA GLU A 221 -10.90 10.92 4.73
C GLU A 221 -10.63 12.05 5.72
N VAL A 222 -9.78 11.82 6.71
CA VAL A 222 -9.32 12.88 7.60
C VAL A 222 -8.08 13.54 6.99
N VAL A 223 -8.12 14.86 6.86
CA VAL A 223 -7.09 15.66 6.18
C VAL A 223 -6.60 16.73 7.15
N ALA A 224 -5.29 16.94 7.19
CA ALA A 224 -4.71 18.06 7.91
C ALA A 224 -5.07 19.35 7.17
N VAL A 225 -5.38 20.41 7.91
CA VAL A 225 -5.71 21.72 7.33
C VAL A 225 -4.86 22.80 7.94
N ASP A 226 -4.73 23.93 7.24
CA ASP A 226 -4.21 25.15 7.83
C ASP A 226 -5.24 25.75 8.82
N SER A 227 -4.79 26.19 9.98
CA SER A 227 -5.66 26.72 11.04
C SER A 227 -6.30 28.07 10.69
N GLU A 228 -5.64 28.87 9.85
CA GLU A 228 -6.06 30.23 9.51
C GLU A 228 -6.84 30.25 8.20
N THR A 229 -6.32 29.55 7.17
CA THR A 229 -6.91 29.57 5.82
C THR A 229 -7.89 28.43 5.58
N GLY A 230 -7.78 27.33 6.33
CA GLY A 230 -8.55 26.11 6.10
C GLY A 230 -8.11 25.31 4.86
N GLU A 231 -7.01 25.70 4.22
CA GLU A 231 -6.45 25.00 3.07
C GLU A 231 -6.00 23.58 3.44
N LEU A 232 -6.11 22.65 2.49
CA LEU A 232 -5.71 21.27 2.70
C LEU A 232 -4.19 21.16 2.73
N ARG A 233 -3.67 20.42 3.71
CA ARG A 233 -2.25 20.13 3.85
C ARG A 233 -1.94 18.70 3.40
N PRO A 234 -0.72 18.42 2.90
CA PRO A 234 -0.32 17.08 2.44
C PRO A 234 -0.39 16.03 3.54
N PHE A 235 -0.56 14.75 3.17
CA PHE A 235 -0.64 13.63 4.11
C PHE A 235 0.55 13.53 5.09
N GLN A 236 1.74 13.96 4.67
CA GLN A 236 2.93 13.95 5.53
C GLN A 236 2.74 14.79 6.81
N ASP A 237 1.96 15.86 6.72
CA ASP A 237 1.67 16.75 7.85
C ASP A 237 0.69 16.12 8.84
N LEU A 238 -0.07 15.10 8.42
CA LEU A 238 -0.94 14.32 9.29
C LEU A 238 -0.17 13.23 10.04
N MET A 239 0.98 12.76 9.52
CA MET A 239 1.72 11.62 10.11
C MET A 239 2.07 11.79 11.59
N PRO A 240 2.46 12.99 12.10
CA PRO A 240 2.72 13.17 13.51
C PRO A 240 1.49 12.93 14.41
N ARG A 241 0.26 12.94 13.89
CA ARG A 241 -0.92 12.55 14.67
C ARG A 241 -0.97 11.05 15.01
N ARG A 242 -0.23 10.20 14.29
CA ARG A 242 -0.21 8.74 14.50
C ARG A 242 0.67 8.37 15.71
N ARG A 243 0.29 8.83 16.91
CA ARG A 243 0.99 8.59 18.18
C ARG A 243 0.00 8.13 19.27
N LYS A 244 0.51 7.73 20.44
CA LYS A 244 -0.31 7.33 21.60
C LYS A 244 -0.26 8.31 22.77
N TYR A 245 0.75 9.19 22.80
CA TYR A 245 1.00 10.15 23.88
C TYR A 245 1.07 11.55 23.30
N GLY A 246 0.68 12.58 24.06
CA GLY A 246 0.68 13.98 23.59
C GLY A 246 -0.33 14.24 22.47
N ILE A 247 -1.49 13.57 22.53
CA ILE A 247 -2.53 13.71 21.49
C ILE A 247 -3.21 15.07 21.54
N GLU A 248 -3.46 15.62 22.73
CA GLU A 248 -4.07 16.95 22.88
C GLU A 248 -3.23 18.03 22.19
N GLU A 249 -1.93 18.07 22.45
CA GLU A 249 -0.99 18.95 21.77
C GLU A 249 -0.97 18.71 20.24
N ALA A 250 -0.99 17.45 19.81
CA ALA A 250 -1.05 17.10 18.38
C ALA A 250 -2.36 17.58 17.72
N VAL A 251 -3.46 17.57 18.46
CA VAL A 251 -4.76 18.01 17.97
C VAL A 251 -4.77 19.51 17.73
N GLU A 252 -4.17 20.28 18.64
CA GLU A 252 -4.02 21.73 18.54
C GLU A 252 -3.06 22.14 17.41
N GLN A 253 -1.90 21.50 17.33
CA GLN A 253 -0.86 21.85 16.34
C GLN A 253 -1.21 21.43 14.91
N ILE A 254 -2.00 20.36 14.76
CA ILE A 254 -2.34 19.80 13.45
C ILE A 254 -3.86 19.69 13.38
N PRO A 255 -4.58 20.80 13.13
CA PRO A 255 -6.02 20.75 12.99
C PRO A 255 -6.40 19.91 11.76
N THR A 256 -7.53 19.21 11.88
CA THR A 256 -8.01 18.30 10.84
C THR A 256 -9.46 18.57 10.49
N THR A 257 -9.80 18.27 9.24
CA THR A 257 -11.17 18.19 8.73
C THR A 257 -11.44 16.78 8.22
N LEU A 258 -12.60 16.22 8.59
CA LEU A 258 -13.07 14.94 8.05
C LEU A 258 -14.03 15.19 6.89
N PHE A 259 -13.76 14.55 5.76
CA PHE A 259 -14.62 14.53 4.57
C PHE A 259 -15.27 13.15 4.43
N VAL A 260 -16.53 13.03 4.85
CA VAL A 260 -17.31 11.79 4.81
C VAL A 260 -17.86 11.55 3.41
N PHE A 261 -17.59 10.38 2.84
CA PHE A 261 -17.86 10.06 1.43
C PHE A 261 -18.76 8.85 1.20
N ASP A 262 -19.02 8.01 2.22
CA ASP A 262 -19.97 6.89 2.09
C ASP A 262 -20.59 6.53 3.45
N THR A 263 -21.71 5.82 3.42
CA THR A 263 -22.33 5.19 4.59
C THR A 263 -22.75 3.77 4.25
N ILE A 264 -22.43 2.85 5.15
CA ILE A 264 -22.57 1.40 4.94
C ILE A 264 -23.72 0.85 5.77
N TYR A 265 -24.05 1.49 6.89
CA TYR A 265 -25.11 1.07 7.80
C TYR A 265 -25.65 2.28 8.54
N VAL A 266 -26.97 2.34 8.72
CA VAL A 266 -27.67 3.38 9.50
C VAL A 266 -28.90 2.77 10.17
N ASP A 267 -29.00 2.89 11.50
CA ASP A 267 -30.17 2.63 12.34
C ASP A 267 -30.92 1.33 11.99
N GLY A 268 -30.19 0.21 11.90
CA GLY A 268 -30.78 -1.11 11.59
C GLY A 268 -30.76 -1.49 10.10
N LYS A 269 -30.48 -0.54 9.21
CA LYS A 269 -30.45 -0.76 7.77
C LYS A 269 -29.03 -1.00 7.26
N ASP A 270 -28.80 -2.20 6.72
CA ASP A 270 -27.63 -2.51 5.90
C ASP A 270 -27.77 -1.85 4.52
N LEU A 271 -26.77 -1.05 4.14
CA LEU A 271 -26.74 -0.32 2.87
C LEU A 271 -25.74 -0.91 1.89
N THR A 272 -25.06 -2.02 2.21
CA THR A 272 -24.00 -2.59 1.36
C THR A 272 -24.48 -2.95 -0.04
N GLU A 273 -25.71 -3.46 -0.17
CA GLU A 273 -26.33 -3.83 -1.45
C GLU A 273 -27.10 -2.67 -2.11
N GLU A 274 -27.16 -1.50 -1.47
CA GLU A 274 -27.87 -0.33 -2.01
C GLU A 274 -26.98 0.43 -3.02
N PRO A 275 -27.55 0.97 -4.11
CA PRO A 275 -26.83 1.80 -5.06
C PRO A 275 -26.13 3.00 -4.41
N TYR A 276 -24.94 3.36 -4.89
CA TYR A 276 -24.13 4.43 -4.32
C TYR A 276 -24.88 5.77 -4.19
N GLN A 277 -25.69 6.12 -5.18
CA GLN A 277 -26.53 7.31 -5.13
C GLN A 277 -27.48 7.30 -3.91
N GLN A 278 -28.11 6.17 -3.61
CA GLN A 278 -29.01 6.04 -2.46
C GLN A 278 -28.24 6.10 -1.14
N ARG A 279 -27.05 5.46 -1.07
CA ARG A 279 -26.19 5.57 0.12
C ARG A 279 -25.79 7.02 0.37
N ARG A 280 -25.46 7.77 -0.68
CA ARG A 280 -25.13 9.20 -0.59
C ARG A 280 -26.32 10.06 -0.13
N GLU A 281 -27.52 9.76 -0.60
CA GLU A 281 -28.74 10.42 -0.11
C GLU A 281 -29.02 10.12 1.36
N VAL A 282 -28.78 8.89 1.83
CA VAL A 282 -28.86 8.56 3.25
C VAL A 282 -27.79 9.32 4.02
N LEU A 283 -26.55 9.35 3.52
CA LEU A 283 -25.43 10.05 4.12
C LEU A 283 -25.73 11.54 4.34
N SER A 284 -26.32 12.21 3.35
CA SER A 284 -26.65 13.64 3.45
C SER A 284 -27.73 13.96 4.48
N ARG A 285 -28.60 13.00 4.81
CA ARG A 285 -29.62 13.14 5.86
C ARG A 285 -29.03 12.96 7.25
N VAL A 286 -28.04 12.07 7.39
CA VAL A 286 -27.43 11.75 8.69
C VAL A 286 -26.22 12.61 9.02
N VAL A 287 -25.56 13.25 8.05
CA VAL A 287 -24.43 14.15 8.28
C VAL A 287 -24.90 15.59 8.42
N THR A 288 -24.49 16.25 9.50
CA THR A 288 -24.64 17.71 9.67
C THR A 288 -23.29 18.37 9.43
N SER A 289 -23.12 18.94 8.24
CA SER A 289 -21.85 19.55 7.84
C SER A 289 -21.50 20.78 8.68
N ASN A 290 -20.23 20.92 9.04
CA ASN A 290 -19.64 22.10 9.66
C ASN A 290 -18.21 22.32 9.15
N ALA A 291 -17.46 23.26 9.73
CA ALA A 291 -16.12 23.58 9.27
C ALA A 291 -15.13 22.39 9.27
N ARG A 292 -15.25 21.45 10.23
CA ARG A 292 -14.34 20.32 10.47
C ARG A 292 -14.92 18.93 10.17
N PHE A 293 -16.22 18.82 9.94
CA PHE A 293 -16.90 17.56 9.61
C PHE A 293 -17.84 17.83 8.43
N ARG A 294 -17.45 17.40 7.22
CA ARG A 294 -18.11 17.74 5.96
C ARG A 294 -18.42 16.49 5.16
N MET A 295 -19.41 16.58 4.29
CA MET A 295 -19.49 15.65 3.17
C MET A 295 -18.36 15.91 2.17
N ALA A 296 -17.85 14.87 1.54
CA ALA A 296 -16.90 14.98 0.43
C ALA A 296 -17.51 15.78 -0.73
N THR A 297 -16.74 16.73 -1.25
CA THR A 297 -17.09 17.51 -2.45
C THR A 297 -17.20 16.59 -3.65
N PHE A 298 -18.23 16.81 -4.46
CA PHE A 298 -18.53 15.97 -5.62
C PHE A 298 -19.23 16.74 -6.73
N ALA A 299 -19.20 16.18 -7.92
CA ALA A 299 -20.06 16.55 -9.04
C ALA A 299 -20.63 15.29 -9.70
N GLU A 300 -21.86 15.39 -10.21
CA GLU A 300 -22.33 14.43 -11.23
C GLU A 300 -21.79 14.85 -12.58
N VAL A 301 -21.19 13.91 -13.30
CA VAL A 301 -20.48 14.16 -14.54
C VAL A 301 -21.01 13.22 -15.61
N ALA A 302 -21.32 13.76 -16.80
CA ALA A 302 -21.85 13.03 -17.95
C ALA A 302 -21.04 13.24 -19.24
N SER A 303 -19.94 13.99 -19.19
CA SER A 303 -19.03 14.20 -20.33
C SER A 303 -17.56 14.25 -19.90
N VAL A 304 -16.66 14.03 -20.86
CA VAL A 304 -15.21 14.11 -20.63
C VAL A 304 -14.80 15.51 -20.18
N ASP A 305 -15.30 16.56 -20.86
CA ASP A 305 -14.96 17.96 -20.54
C ASP A 305 -15.39 18.34 -19.11
N GLU A 306 -16.56 17.88 -18.67
CA GLU A 306 -17.00 18.05 -17.29
C GLU A 306 -16.08 17.33 -16.30
N LEU A 307 -15.66 16.10 -16.61
CA LEU A 307 -14.76 15.33 -15.75
C LEU A 307 -13.41 16.03 -15.59
N GLU A 308 -12.86 16.53 -16.70
CA GLU A 308 -11.58 17.25 -16.71
C GLU A 308 -11.67 18.56 -15.92
N ARG A 309 -12.75 19.34 -16.10
CA ARG A 309 -12.97 20.57 -15.33
C ARG A 309 -13.04 20.30 -13.82
N VAL A 310 -13.79 19.28 -13.41
CA VAL A 310 -13.90 18.90 -11.98
C VAL A 310 -12.57 18.38 -11.44
N PHE A 311 -11.81 17.66 -12.27
CA PHE A 311 -10.47 17.18 -11.92
C PHE A 311 -9.50 18.34 -11.69
N GLU A 312 -9.46 19.31 -12.59
CA GLU A 312 -8.61 20.50 -12.47
C GLU A 312 -8.98 21.32 -11.23
N GLN A 313 -10.27 21.50 -10.98
CA GLN A 313 -10.75 22.18 -9.78
C GLN A 313 -10.29 21.46 -8.50
N ALA A 314 -10.45 20.14 -8.42
CA ALA A 314 -10.00 19.37 -7.26
C ALA A 314 -8.49 19.50 -7.01
N VAL A 315 -7.69 19.50 -8.07
CA VAL A 315 -6.23 19.66 -7.99
C VAL A 315 -5.84 21.08 -7.54
N GLN A 316 -6.52 22.11 -8.04
CA GLN A 316 -6.31 23.51 -7.62
C GLN A 316 -6.66 23.72 -6.15
N GLU A 317 -7.68 23.01 -5.65
CA GLU A 317 -8.08 23.02 -4.24
C GLU A 317 -7.23 22.07 -3.36
N GLY A 318 -6.10 21.55 -3.88
CA GLY A 318 -5.11 20.80 -3.10
C GLY A 318 -5.37 19.29 -2.98
N CYS A 319 -6.32 18.72 -3.71
CA CYS A 319 -6.56 17.27 -3.73
C CYS A 319 -5.64 16.52 -4.71
N GLU A 320 -5.50 15.20 -4.56
CA GLU A 320 -4.68 14.37 -5.47
C GLU A 320 -5.31 14.20 -6.86
N GLY A 321 -6.61 14.47 -6.98
CA GLY A 321 -7.45 14.20 -8.16
C GLY A 321 -8.87 13.83 -7.75
N LEU A 322 -9.44 12.81 -8.40
CA LEU A 322 -10.82 12.36 -8.20
C LEU A 322 -10.94 10.86 -7.89
N VAL A 323 -12.03 10.50 -7.23
CA VAL A 323 -12.58 9.13 -7.20
C VAL A 323 -13.90 9.16 -7.96
N CYS A 324 -13.91 8.55 -9.13
CA CYS A 324 -15.09 8.42 -9.99
C CYS A 324 -15.86 7.16 -9.60
N LYS A 325 -17.13 7.31 -9.23
CA LYS A 325 -17.96 6.24 -8.67
C LYS A 325 -19.16 5.96 -9.57
N ALA A 326 -19.44 4.69 -9.83
CA ALA A 326 -20.63 4.26 -10.55
C ALA A 326 -21.89 4.62 -9.75
N MET A 327 -22.85 5.32 -10.38
CA MET A 327 -24.10 5.75 -9.74
C MET A 327 -24.87 4.58 -9.12
N GLY A 328 -25.02 3.50 -9.90
CA GLY A 328 -25.71 2.27 -9.53
C GLY A 328 -24.85 1.26 -8.77
N GLY A 329 -23.62 1.62 -8.38
CA GLY A 329 -22.66 0.70 -7.78
C GLY A 329 -22.99 0.36 -6.32
N VAL A 330 -23.00 -0.93 -5.98
CA VAL A 330 -23.12 -1.43 -4.60
C VAL A 330 -21.79 -1.29 -3.84
N TYR A 331 -21.81 -1.39 -2.51
CA TYR A 331 -20.57 -1.37 -1.72
C TYR A 331 -19.89 -2.75 -1.76
N GLN A 332 -18.84 -2.88 -2.57
CA GLN A 332 -18.09 -4.13 -2.69
C GLN A 332 -16.99 -4.21 -1.61
N ALA A 333 -17.39 -4.56 -0.38
CA ALA A 333 -16.48 -4.68 0.75
C ALA A 333 -15.27 -5.57 0.43
N GLY A 334 -14.07 -5.10 0.74
CA GLY A 334 -12.80 -5.80 0.52
C GLY A 334 -12.36 -5.97 -0.94
N ALA A 335 -13.21 -5.64 -1.91
CA ALA A 335 -12.93 -5.84 -3.33
C ALA A 335 -12.28 -4.61 -3.96
N ARG A 336 -11.47 -4.86 -4.99
CA ARG A 336 -11.06 -3.83 -5.96
C ARG A 336 -11.81 -4.11 -7.26
N GLY A 337 -12.62 -3.15 -7.69
CA GLY A 337 -13.43 -3.29 -8.89
C GLY A 337 -13.58 -1.96 -9.63
N TRP A 338 -14.22 -2.02 -10.79
CA TRP A 338 -14.42 -0.87 -11.67
C TRP A 338 -15.53 0.08 -11.22
N GLN A 339 -16.23 -0.23 -10.14
CA GLN A 339 -17.27 0.65 -9.61
C GLN A 339 -16.68 1.93 -9.02
N TRP A 340 -15.46 1.89 -8.48
CA TRP A 340 -14.70 3.07 -8.04
C TRP A 340 -13.40 3.13 -8.84
N ILE A 341 -13.12 4.27 -9.47
CA ILE A 341 -11.92 4.49 -10.26
C ILE A 341 -11.24 5.77 -9.77
N LYS A 342 -9.98 5.67 -9.33
CA LYS A 342 -9.18 6.84 -8.97
C LYS A 342 -8.53 7.42 -10.23
N PHE A 343 -8.80 8.69 -10.47
CA PHE A 343 -8.24 9.50 -11.52
C PHE A 343 -7.31 10.54 -10.89
N LYS A 344 -5.99 10.38 -11.05
CA LYS A 344 -5.00 11.22 -10.39
C LYS A 344 -4.08 11.91 -11.38
N ARG A 345 -3.48 13.03 -10.96
CA ARG A 345 -2.47 13.74 -11.75
C ARG A 345 -1.30 12.83 -12.16
N GLU A 346 -0.83 11.98 -11.26
CA GLU A 346 0.23 11.00 -11.52
C GLU A 346 -0.12 9.88 -12.52
N TYR A 347 -1.40 9.71 -12.87
CA TYR A 347 -1.84 8.72 -13.86
C TYR A 347 -2.00 9.32 -15.26
N ARG A 348 -1.97 10.66 -15.38
CA ARG A 348 -1.69 11.26 -16.66
C ARG A 348 -0.24 10.90 -17.01
N SER A 349 -0.06 10.13 -18.08
CA SER A 349 1.28 9.86 -18.61
C SER A 349 1.82 11.17 -19.17
N GLU A 350 2.52 11.95 -18.34
CA GLU A 350 3.15 13.19 -18.78
C GLU A 350 4.46 12.91 -19.53
N MET A 351 5.13 11.78 -19.22
CA MET A 351 6.13 11.20 -20.12
C MET A 351 5.41 10.38 -21.19
N THR A 352 5.36 10.92 -22.41
CA THR A 352 4.95 10.16 -23.60
C THR A 352 6.05 9.24 -24.12
N ASP A 353 7.31 9.56 -23.80
CA ASP A 353 8.48 8.91 -24.40
C ASP A 353 9.16 7.99 -23.37
N ALA A 354 9.38 6.73 -23.75
CA ALA A 354 10.23 5.82 -23.00
C ALA A 354 11.71 6.24 -23.10
N VAL A 355 12.50 5.88 -22.10
CA VAL A 355 13.95 6.15 -22.08
C VAL A 355 14.73 4.84 -22.05
N ASP A 356 15.87 4.84 -22.72
CA ASP A 356 16.79 3.70 -22.74
C ASP A 356 17.92 3.98 -21.75
N LEU A 357 18.07 3.12 -20.74
CA LEU A 357 19.01 3.33 -19.64
C LEU A 357 19.96 2.16 -19.47
N VAL A 358 21.22 2.45 -19.15
CA VAL A 358 22.26 1.45 -18.93
C VAL A 358 22.20 0.93 -17.50
N VAL A 359 22.33 -0.39 -17.33
CA VAL A 359 22.45 -1.05 -16.03
C VAL A 359 23.89 -0.91 -15.53
N VAL A 360 24.09 -0.29 -14.36
CA VAL A 360 25.43 -0.04 -13.78
C VAL A 360 25.63 -0.64 -12.39
N GLY A 361 24.59 -1.24 -11.81
CA GLY A 361 24.68 -1.95 -10.53
C GLY A 361 23.37 -2.63 -10.14
N ALA A 362 23.42 -3.46 -9.09
CA ALA A 362 22.26 -4.19 -8.58
C ALA A 362 22.19 -4.19 -7.04
N PHE A 363 20.97 -4.31 -6.52
CA PHE A 363 20.68 -4.46 -5.09
C PHE A 363 20.09 -5.83 -4.83
N HIS A 364 20.55 -6.54 -3.79
CA HIS A 364 20.03 -7.85 -3.44
C HIS A 364 18.56 -7.79 -3.01
N GLY A 365 17.79 -8.73 -3.53
CA GLY A 365 16.38 -8.84 -3.19
C GLY A 365 16.18 -9.28 -1.74
N ARG A 366 15.11 -8.79 -1.14
CA ARG A 366 14.66 -9.21 0.19
C ARG A 366 13.29 -9.88 0.08
N GLY A 367 12.96 -10.75 1.05
CA GLY A 367 11.66 -11.43 1.08
C GLY A 367 11.47 -12.40 -0.09
N ARG A 368 10.41 -12.22 -0.88
CA ARG A 368 10.10 -13.06 -2.06
C ARG A 368 11.20 -13.04 -3.13
N ARG A 369 12.00 -11.97 -3.18
CA ARG A 369 13.14 -11.83 -4.12
C ARG A 369 14.48 -12.22 -3.49
N GLY A 370 14.46 -12.88 -2.32
CA GLY A 370 15.68 -13.34 -1.65
C GLY A 370 16.43 -14.35 -2.49
N GLY A 371 17.76 -14.19 -2.61
CA GLY A 371 18.62 -15.04 -3.45
C GLY A 371 18.86 -14.51 -4.88
N GLY A 372 18.23 -13.41 -5.28
CA GLY A 372 18.47 -12.72 -6.56
C GLY A 372 18.63 -11.19 -6.39
N TYR A 373 18.36 -10.44 -7.47
CA TYR A 373 18.36 -8.96 -7.43
C TYR A 373 16.95 -8.40 -7.25
N GLY A 374 16.81 -7.41 -6.37
CA GLY A 374 15.55 -6.73 -6.06
C GLY A 374 15.32 -5.45 -6.84
N ALA A 375 16.39 -4.76 -7.21
CA ALA A 375 16.39 -3.54 -8.03
C ALA A 375 17.74 -3.37 -8.73
N LEU A 376 17.73 -2.61 -9.84
CA LEU A 376 18.92 -2.24 -10.61
C LEU A 376 19.18 -0.74 -10.51
N LEU A 377 20.44 -0.34 -10.51
CA LEU A 377 20.86 1.05 -10.61
C LEU A 377 21.02 1.39 -12.09
N MET A 378 20.26 2.37 -12.56
CA MET A 378 20.18 2.74 -13.97
C MET A 378 20.82 4.10 -14.22
N ALA A 379 21.49 4.24 -15.36
CA ALA A 379 22.20 5.45 -15.76
C ALA A 379 21.86 5.88 -17.19
N ALA A 380 21.88 7.20 -17.39
CA ALA A 380 21.86 7.84 -18.71
C ALA A 380 23.29 8.08 -19.18
N TYR A 381 23.49 8.19 -20.49
CA TYR A 381 24.81 8.47 -21.06
C TYR A 381 25.07 9.99 -21.10
N ASP A 382 26.26 10.41 -20.74
CA ASP A 382 26.74 11.79 -20.90
C ASP A 382 27.82 11.79 -21.98
N ASP A 383 27.48 12.37 -23.13
CA ASP A 383 28.35 12.45 -24.30
C ASP A 383 29.49 13.45 -24.13
N GLN A 384 29.38 14.40 -23.19
CA GLN A 384 30.43 15.39 -22.94
C GLN A 384 31.58 14.81 -22.12
N ASP A 385 31.25 14.01 -21.12
CA ASP A 385 32.21 13.43 -20.18
C ASP A 385 32.55 11.95 -20.49
N ASP A 386 31.96 11.38 -21.54
CA ASP A 386 32.02 9.95 -21.90
C ASP A 386 31.72 9.01 -20.71
N ASN A 387 30.71 9.37 -19.92
CA ASN A 387 30.36 8.66 -18.68
C ASN A 387 28.86 8.33 -18.58
N PHE A 388 28.52 7.51 -17.59
CA PHE A 388 27.17 7.06 -17.29
C PHE A 388 26.74 7.67 -15.95
N LYS A 389 25.77 8.58 -16.00
CA LYS A 389 25.26 9.30 -14.83
C LYS A 389 23.95 8.68 -14.35
N THR A 390 23.92 8.25 -13.09
CA THR A 390 22.76 7.55 -12.54
C THR A 390 21.51 8.42 -12.49
N VAL A 391 20.35 7.83 -12.81
CA VAL A 391 19.06 8.55 -12.89
C VAL A 391 17.93 7.86 -12.13
N CYS A 392 17.97 6.54 -11.92
CA CYS A 392 16.93 5.88 -11.11
C CYS A 392 17.37 4.53 -10.54
N LYS A 393 16.55 4.01 -9.61
CA LYS A 393 16.56 2.59 -9.23
C LYS A 393 15.35 1.90 -9.86
N LEU A 394 15.59 0.87 -10.66
CA LEU A 394 14.57 0.14 -11.38
C LEU A 394 14.26 -1.19 -10.68
N GLY A 395 13.08 -1.30 -10.07
CA GLY A 395 12.67 -2.49 -9.31
C GLY A 395 11.29 -3.06 -9.69
N THR A 396 10.63 -2.49 -10.70
CA THR A 396 9.27 -2.85 -11.10
C THR A 396 9.15 -2.96 -12.62
N GLY A 397 8.15 -3.69 -13.13
CA GLY A 397 7.94 -3.93 -14.56
C GLY A 397 8.47 -5.27 -15.06
N PHE A 398 9.32 -5.95 -14.28
CA PHE A 398 9.82 -7.28 -14.62
C PHE A 398 8.76 -8.38 -14.40
N SER A 399 8.71 -9.36 -15.30
CA SER A 399 8.04 -10.64 -15.03
C SER A 399 8.83 -11.45 -14.00
N ASP A 400 8.18 -12.38 -13.30
CA ASP A 400 8.86 -13.24 -12.33
C ASP A 400 9.92 -14.14 -12.99
N GLU A 401 9.66 -14.59 -14.22
CA GLU A 401 10.61 -15.34 -15.06
C GLU A 401 11.87 -14.50 -15.35
N PHE A 402 11.68 -13.27 -15.84
CA PHE A 402 12.79 -12.37 -16.14
C PHE A 402 13.60 -12.02 -14.89
N LEU A 403 12.93 -11.81 -13.74
CA LEU A 403 13.62 -11.62 -12.45
C LEU A 403 14.47 -12.82 -12.05
N GLY A 404 14.00 -14.04 -12.32
CA GLY A 404 14.74 -15.28 -12.03
C GLY A 404 16.01 -15.43 -12.87
N ASP A 405 16.00 -14.97 -14.11
CA ASP A 405 17.15 -15.05 -15.02
C ASP A 405 18.09 -13.85 -14.94
N LEU A 406 17.65 -12.75 -14.33
CA LEU A 406 18.45 -11.53 -14.18
C LEU A 406 19.85 -11.76 -13.59
N PRO A 407 20.04 -12.57 -12.52
CA PRO A 407 21.38 -12.87 -12.01
C PRO A 407 22.25 -13.64 -13.02
N LYS A 408 21.68 -14.53 -13.83
CA LYS A 408 22.44 -15.28 -14.85
C LYS A 408 22.89 -14.35 -15.98
N MET A 409 21.98 -13.47 -16.42
CA MET A 409 22.25 -12.51 -17.49
C MET A 409 23.34 -11.51 -17.11
N LEU A 410 23.28 -10.98 -15.89
CA LEU A 410 24.18 -9.92 -15.43
C LEU A 410 25.53 -10.43 -14.89
N ARG A 411 25.63 -11.72 -14.54
CA ARG A 411 26.83 -12.32 -13.92
C ARG A 411 28.14 -11.99 -14.64
N ARG A 412 28.14 -12.03 -15.97
CA ARG A 412 29.35 -11.78 -16.78
C ARG A 412 29.84 -10.33 -16.74
N TYR A 413 29.00 -9.41 -16.27
CA TYR A 413 29.29 -7.98 -16.16
C TYR A 413 29.59 -7.57 -14.72
N GLU A 414 29.53 -8.48 -13.74
CA GLU A 414 29.83 -8.16 -12.35
C GLU A 414 31.27 -7.67 -12.18
N ARG A 415 31.43 -6.58 -11.43
CA ARG A 415 32.71 -5.98 -11.08
C ARG A 415 32.87 -5.94 -9.56
N PRO A 416 34.10 -6.13 -9.05
CA PRO A 416 34.36 -5.97 -7.62
C PRO A 416 34.23 -4.51 -7.17
N ASP A 417 34.54 -3.57 -8.06
CA ASP A 417 34.60 -2.13 -7.79
C ASP A 417 33.79 -1.33 -8.82
N ARG A 418 33.52 -0.06 -8.48
CA ARG A 418 32.79 0.87 -9.36
C ARG A 418 33.52 1.03 -10.71
N PRO A 419 32.86 0.82 -11.86
CA PRO A 419 33.47 1.07 -13.17
C PRO A 419 33.85 2.55 -13.32
N LEU A 420 34.98 2.83 -13.99
CA LEU A 420 35.54 4.18 -14.12
C LEU A 420 34.58 5.17 -14.80
N ARG A 421 33.82 4.69 -15.79
CA ARG A 421 32.85 5.48 -16.56
C ARG A 421 31.51 5.64 -15.86
N VAL A 422 31.35 5.23 -14.59
CA VAL A 422 30.09 5.36 -13.86
C VAL A 422 30.20 6.45 -12.80
N ASP A 423 29.43 7.52 -12.99
CA ASP A 423 29.27 8.57 -12.00
C ASP A 423 28.00 8.33 -11.18
N THR A 424 28.20 8.11 -9.89
CA THR A 424 27.10 7.91 -8.94
C THR A 424 27.48 8.27 -7.52
N ARG A 425 26.48 8.70 -6.76
CA ARG A 425 26.54 8.90 -5.30
C ARG A 425 25.89 7.74 -4.52
N ILE A 426 25.42 6.71 -5.22
CA ILE A 426 24.74 5.55 -4.64
C ILE A 426 25.65 4.34 -4.77
N VAL A 427 25.88 3.63 -3.66
CA VAL A 427 26.63 2.37 -3.65
C VAL A 427 25.64 1.19 -3.77
N PRO A 428 25.67 0.40 -4.87
CA PRO A 428 24.91 -0.83 -5.00
C PRO A 428 25.56 -1.98 -4.21
N ASP A 429 24.83 -3.09 -4.06
CA ASP A 429 25.39 -4.31 -3.46
C ASP A 429 26.35 -5.02 -4.44
N VAL A 430 26.10 -4.87 -5.75
CA VAL A 430 26.91 -5.41 -6.85
C VAL A 430 27.14 -4.33 -7.90
N TRP A 431 28.40 -4.10 -8.28
CA TRP A 431 28.75 -3.24 -9.40
C TRP A 431 28.68 -3.99 -10.73
N LEU A 432 28.22 -3.32 -11.79
CA LEU A 432 28.09 -3.93 -13.12
C LEU A 432 28.78 -3.05 -14.16
N GLU A 433 29.49 -3.69 -15.09
CA GLU A 433 30.05 -3.02 -16.26
C GLU A 433 28.91 -2.45 -17.13
N PRO A 434 28.98 -1.18 -17.56
CA PRO A 434 27.97 -0.57 -18.42
C PRO A 434 27.91 -1.28 -19.79
N ALA A 435 27.01 -2.24 -19.93
CA ALA A 435 26.96 -3.11 -21.12
C ALA A 435 25.55 -3.39 -21.63
N ILE A 436 24.53 -3.34 -20.77
CA ILE A 436 23.15 -3.71 -21.12
C ILE A 436 22.23 -2.50 -20.95
N LEU A 437 21.37 -2.26 -21.94
CA LEU A 437 20.33 -1.24 -21.88
C LEU A 437 18.96 -1.84 -21.65
N PHE A 438 18.21 -1.22 -20.75
CA PHE A 438 16.79 -1.48 -20.58
C PHE A 438 16.00 -0.24 -20.99
N GLU A 439 14.93 -0.48 -21.74
CA GLU A 439 13.89 0.52 -21.95
C GLU A 439 13.04 0.61 -20.67
N ALA A 440 12.84 1.82 -20.19
CA ALA A 440 12.03 2.11 -19.03
C ALA A 440 11.09 3.28 -19.30
N ILE A 441 9.91 3.22 -18.70
CA ILE A 441 8.97 4.33 -18.67
C ILE A 441 8.77 4.81 -17.23
N GLY A 442 8.67 6.13 -17.06
CA GLY A 442 8.40 6.77 -15.78
C GLY A 442 7.13 7.60 -15.82
N ALA A 443 6.71 8.09 -14.65
CA ALA A 443 5.60 9.04 -14.57
C ALA A 443 6.07 10.47 -14.95
N GLU A 444 7.23 10.87 -14.45
CA GLU A 444 7.79 12.21 -14.60
C GLU A 444 9.30 12.20 -14.33
N ILE A 445 10.01 13.24 -14.78
CA ILE A 445 11.37 13.56 -14.35
C ILE A 445 11.30 14.65 -13.27
N THR A 446 12.02 14.44 -12.17
CA THR A 446 12.07 15.34 -11.01
C THR A 446 13.52 15.68 -10.64
N LEU A 447 13.71 16.74 -9.85
CA LEU A 447 15.00 17.00 -9.21
C LEU A 447 15.33 15.90 -8.20
N SER A 448 16.62 15.55 -8.10
CA SER A 448 17.12 14.50 -7.22
C SER A 448 18.35 14.97 -6.44
N PRO A 449 18.39 14.76 -5.11
CA PRO A 449 19.58 15.06 -4.32
C PRO A 449 20.63 13.94 -4.38
N VAL A 450 20.35 12.81 -5.02
CA VAL A 450 21.20 11.59 -4.99
C VAL A 450 21.62 11.07 -6.36
N HIS A 451 20.85 11.33 -7.40
CA HIS A 451 21.16 10.94 -8.77
C HIS A 451 21.97 12.02 -9.48
N THR A 452 22.94 11.61 -10.29
CA THR A 452 23.99 12.46 -10.89
C THR A 452 23.67 12.92 -12.30
N ALA A 453 22.67 12.32 -12.97
CA ALA A 453 22.24 12.78 -14.28
C ALA A 453 21.80 14.25 -14.20
N GLY A 454 22.42 15.14 -14.99
CA GLY A 454 22.11 16.57 -14.98
C GLY A 454 22.47 17.30 -13.68
N TRP A 455 23.44 16.78 -12.91
CA TRP A 455 23.92 17.39 -11.67
C TRP A 455 24.33 18.85 -11.87
N ASP A 456 23.80 19.74 -11.04
CA ASP A 456 24.04 21.20 -11.07
C ASP A 456 23.57 21.91 -12.35
N VAL A 457 22.96 21.21 -13.32
CA VAL A 457 22.49 21.79 -14.60
C VAL A 457 21.17 22.55 -14.44
N VAL A 458 20.23 22.00 -13.68
CA VAL A 458 18.90 22.61 -13.46
C VAL A 458 18.87 23.39 -12.15
N ARG A 459 19.41 22.81 -11.07
CA ARG A 459 19.50 23.43 -9.75
C ARG A 459 20.77 22.96 -9.07
N LYS A 460 21.54 23.91 -8.52
CA LYS A 460 22.75 23.60 -7.74
C LYS A 460 22.44 22.67 -6.56
N GLY A 461 23.27 21.67 -6.35
CA GLY A 461 23.15 20.62 -5.36
C GLY A 461 22.18 19.48 -5.74
N SER A 462 21.76 19.40 -7.01
CA SER A 462 20.82 18.36 -7.46
C SER A 462 21.03 17.93 -8.90
N GLY A 463 20.75 16.66 -9.18
CA GLY A 463 20.57 16.12 -10.53
C GLY A 463 19.10 15.82 -10.80
N LEU A 464 18.85 14.88 -11.71
CA LEU A 464 17.54 14.46 -12.18
C LEU A 464 17.27 13.00 -11.81
N ALA A 465 16.01 12.68 -11.57
CA ALA A 465 15.56 11.32 -11.40
C ALA A 465 14.25 11.04 -12.13
N ILE A 466 14.10 9.80 -12.58
CA ILE A 466 12.84 9.31 -13.16
C ILE A 466 11.99 8.75 -12.02
N ARG A 467 10.78 9.29 -11.86
CA ARG A 467 9.83 8.85 -10.83
C ARG A 467 9.01 7.67 -11.33
N PHE A 468 8.82 6.69 -10.45
CA PHE A 468 8.08 5.45 -10.70
C PHE A 468 8.55 4.70 -11.97
N PRO A 469 9.86 4.46 -12.13
CA PRO A 469 10.38 3.81 -13.32
C PRO A 469 9.91 2.36 -13.38
N ARG A 470 9.48 1.93 -14.57
CA ARG A 470 9.05 0.56 -14.87
C ARG A 470 9.81 0.04 -16.06
N PHE A 471 10.31 -1.19 -15.93
CA PHE A 471 10.94 -1.91 -17.01
C PHE A 471 9.91 -2.22 -18.08
N THR A 472 10.30 -2.01 -19.34
CA THR A 472 9.50 -2.40 -20.50
C THR A 472 10.13 -3.59 -21.20
N ARG A 473 11.39 -3.44 -21.66
CA ARG A 473 12.11 -4.48 -22.42
C ARG A 473 13.62 -4.28 -22.37
N VAL A 474 14.36 -5.34 -22.71
CA VAL A 474 15.80 -5.25 -22.97
C VAL A 474 16.02 -4.67 -24.37
N ARG A 475 17.00 -3.79 -24.52
CA ARG A 475 17.40 -3.19 -25.80
C ARG A 475 18.67 -3.86 -26.31
N GLU A 476 18.50 -5.02 -26.93
CA GLU A 476 19.60 -5.76 -27.57
C GLU A 476 20.06 -5.11 -28.88
N ASP A 477 19.22 -4.22 -29.43
CA ASP A 477 19.45 -3.47 -30.65
C ASP A 477 20.31 -2.21 -30.47
N LYS A 478 20.77 -1.93 -29.25
CA LYS A 478 21.49 -0.70 -28.90
C LYS A 478 22.74 -0.97 -28.05
N SER A 479 23.77 -0.15 -28.27
CA SER A 479 24.98 -0.14 -27.45
C SER A 479 24.83 0.79 -26.23
N PRO A 480 25.66 0.64 -25.17
CA PRO A 480 25.68 1.55 -23.99
C PRO A 480 25.68 3.04 -24.33
N THR A 481 26.40 3.45 -25.38
CA THR A 481 26.50 4.84 -25.81
C THR A 481 25.28 5.34 -26.59
N ASP A 482 24.37 4.44 -27.00
CA ASP A 482 23.07 4.78 -27.63
C ASP A 482 21.93 4.95 -26.61
N ALA A 483 22.27 4.90 -25.31
CA ALA A 483 21.32 5.17 -24.24
C ALA A 483 20.82 6.61 -24.29
N THR A 484 19.65 6.85 -23.70
CA THR A 484 19.13 8.20 -23.52
C THR A 484 20.18 9.06 -22.81
N THR A 485 20.43 10.22 -23.39
CA THR A 485 21.47 11.13 -22.96
C THR A 485 21.02 11.99 -21.78
N VAL A 486 21.98 12.45 -20.98
CA VAL A 486 21.71 13.43 -19.91
C VAL A 486 21.08 14.70 -20.47
N LYS A 487 21.49 15.13 -21.66
CA LYS A 487 20.92 16.30 -22.35
C LYS A 487 19.43 16.09 -22.68
N GLU A 488 19.06 14.95 -23.24
CA GLU A 488 17.65 14.61 -23.52
C GLU A 488 16.81 14.64 -22.24
N LEU A 489 17.31 14.08 -21.14
CA LEU A 489 16.61 14.11 -19.85
C LEU A 489 16.38 15.54 -19.33
N VAL A 490 17.38 16.42 -19.48
CA VAL A 490 17.26 17.85 -19.12
C VAL A 490 16.22 18.54 -20.01
N GLU A 491 16.18 18.25 -21.30
CA GLU A 491 15.20 18.80 -22.24
C GLU A 491 13.79 18.31 -21.94
N MET A 492 13.61 17.02 -21.64
CA MET A 492 12.34 16.45 -21.17
C MET A 492 11.86 17.15 -19.89
N TYR A 493 12.75 17.36 -18.92
CA TYR A 493 12.43 18.09 -17.70
C TYR A 493 12.01 19.55 -17.96
N ARG A 494 12.75 20.29 -18.80
CA ARG A 494 12.46 21.70 -19.10
C ARG A 494 11.16 21.88 -19.90
N ARG A 495 10.87 20.99 -20.85
CA ARG A 495 9.60 20.99 -21.61
C ARG A 495 8.40 20.86 -20.69
N ARG A 496 8.53 20.09 -19.61
CA ARG A 496 7.50 19.97 -18.58
C ARG A 496 7.28 21.27 -17.80
N VAL A 497 8.34 21.89 -17.29
CA VAL A 497 8.23 23.15 -16.52
C VAL A 497 7.54 24.25 -17.34
N LYS A 498 7.80 24.33 -18.64
CA LYS A 498 7.15 25.28 -19.56
C LYS A 498 5.66 25.01 -19.84
N LYS A 499 5.15 23.80 -19.59
CA LYS A 499 3.72 23.48 -19.72
C LYS A 499 2.96 23.70 -18.40
N ALA A 500 3.68 23.78 -17.28
CA ALA A 500 3.12 23.86 -15.93
C ALA A 500 3.11 25.29 -15.34
N GLY A 501 3.76 26.24 -16.01
CA GLY A 501 3.67 27.67 -15.74
C GLY A 501 3.22 28.40 -16.99
#